data_AF-A0AAQ4E647-F1
#
_entry.id   AF-A0AAQ4E647-F1
#
_cell.length_a   1.000
_cell.length_b   1.000
_cell.length_c   1.000
_cell.angle_alpha   90.00
_cell.angle_beta   90.00
_cell.angle_gamma   90.00
#
_symmetry.space_group_name_H-M   'P 1'
#
loop_
_entity.id
_entity.type
_entity.pdbx_description
1 polymer ?
#
loop_
_entity_poly.entity_id
_entity_poly.type
_entity_poly.pdbx_seq_one_letter_code
_entity_poly.pdbx_strand_id
1 'polypeptide(L)'
;MPSKHTEKSKGVMPSSTDAAEGAVSDKPAQDAVVVGLAGKAPPASQSSSQPRSRKKSTKKGRRKRRPSQKPIKTRTVPSAEKGPAAMSTLQPSTGSPPTHPAATSGVTTAQTALGQQSSMYPTSLALPDSTAVPTHSPKGVSNYPEKASTEAKVFAIMLLAGAVVAFTILLLPSPVPKRSRLCITQSCAEHRGLIESQLDESLDPCQDFAAHVCGRWAPRKEFVELSRSALTDMVMAWKSKVPDTLLKGVAWLPAGRKAAAMFNSCMTQTGSQVDVIKNFMSTHGLVWPEDSVGNSPDPVEVLFDLAFNWNANLWFTLDLLPSAADNQQKRRLFIAPNDLTLEWRSIFRQIPRKFFDKFYRTMFRLFASGTDTSPLPHRIGESYNRLKYVFDEIISSSTGKARVPAVLPLRELDDLTDLTNSTYIKRTIDTKLGIQPPFTMEDLILLSDVALLHAILNIFGEIDDSVVRRHLAWLFLEACAAVASPATVLLILYGSKRRAEAVRPLFCAGQVEASYKLLVSAMVAVMQFSEEERRSVDTHLASILEVGANAYCV
;
A
#
# COMPACT_ATOMS: atom_id res chain seq x y z
N MET A 1 36.80 26.64 58.62
CA MET A 1 37.89 27.48 59.18
C MET A 1 38.97 27.69 58.12
N PRO A 2 39.74 28.80 58.13
CA PRO A 2 39.75 29.68 56.94
C PRO A 2 41.12 30.14 56.39
N SER A 3 41.12 30.59 55.13
CA SER A 3 41.83 31.78 54.60
C SER A 3 41.37 32.00 53.14
N LYS A 4 40.83 33.15 52.68
CA LYS A 4 41.29 34.56 52.60
C LYS A 4 42.29 34.86 51.48
N HIS A 5 41.80 35.55 50.44
CA HIS A 5 42.34 36.76 49.76
C HIS A 5 41.28 37.19 48.71
N THR A 6 40.61 38.37 48.79
CA THR A 6 41.00 39.73 48.31
C THR A 6 41.50 39.73 46.85
N GLU A 7 41.10 40.58 45.90
CA GLU A 7 40.29 41.82 45.84
C GLU A 7 39.91 42.07 44.33
N LYS A 8 39.24 43.13 43.82
CA LYS A 8 38.82 44.44 44.36
C LYS A 8 37.52 44.96 43.70
N SER A 9 36.81 45.81 44.45
CA SER A 9 35.65 46.65 44.11
C SER A 9 35.87 47.72 43.02
N LYS A 10 34.82 48.03 42.22
CA LYS A 10 34.16 49.36 42.17
C LYS A 10 32.91 49.35 41.28
N GLY A 11 31.79 49.84 41.80
CA GLY A 11 30.58 50.18 41.02
C GLY A 11 30.08 51.57 41.40
N VAL A 12 29.23 52.17 40.56
CA VAL A 12 28.42 53.37 40.86
C VAL A 12 27.06 53.24 40.14
N MET A 13 26.00 53.07 40.92
CA MET A 13 24.60 53.45 40.64
C MET A 13 24.41 54.93 41.07
N PRO A 14 23.34 55.70 40.73
CA PRO A 14 21.93 55.26 40.59
C PRO A 14 21.19 56.00 39.43
N SER A 15 19.86 56.21 39.32
CA SER A 15 18.66 55.96 40.16
C SER A 15 17.39 55.89 39.27
N SER A 16 16.30 55.37 39.85
CA SER A 16 14.87 55.48 39.48
C SER A 16 14.40 56.89 39.00
N THR A 17 13.32 57.06 38.22
CA THR A 17 11.92 56.79 38.62
C THR A 17 10.91 56.76 37.45
N ASP A 18 9.93 55.86 37.57
CA ASP A 18 8.47 55.96 37.37
C ASP A 18 7.79 56.45 36.06
N ALA A 19 6.93 55.54 35.58
CA ALA A 19 5.52 55.72 35.17
C ALA A 19 5.10 56.67 34.03
N ALA A 20 4.53 56.08 32.97
CA ALA A 20 3.34 56.62 32.28
C ALA A 20 2.54 55.48 31.61
N GLU A 21 1.21 55.65 31.54
CA GLU A 21 0.25 54.71 30.97
C GLU A 21 0.24 54.71 29.42
N GLY A 22 -0.31 53.65 28.81
CA GLY A 22 -0.38 53.53 27.35
C GLY A 22 -1.31 52.42 26.87
N ALA A 23 -2.58 52.44 27.32
CA ALA A 23 -3.58 51.51 26.80
C ALA A 23 -4.02 51.91 25.38
N VAL A 24 -3.91 50.98 24.42
CA VAL A 24 -4.56 51.10 23.10
C VAL A 24 -5.69 50.10 23.03
N SER A 25 -6.90 50.63 22.89
CA SER A 25 -8.15 49.90 22.78
C SER A 25 -8.73 50.19 21.39
N ASP A 26 -8.81 49.19 20.53
CA ASP A 26 -9.52 49.28 19.26
C ASP A 26 -10.71 48.31 19.24
N LYS A 27 -11.89 48.88 19.04
CA LYS A 27 -13.18 48.17 18.96
C LYS A 27 -13.41 47.63 17.54
N PRO A 28 -14.27 46.61 17.39
CA PRO A 28 -14.63 46.08 16.08
C PRO A 28 -15.57 47.03 15.34
N ALA A 29 -15.24 47.36 14.09
CA ALA A 29 -16.19 47.94 13.15
C ALA A 29 -17.04 46.82 12.54
N GLN A 30 -18.33 46.80 12.89
CA GLN A 30 -19.35 46.17 12.05
C GLN A 30 -19.67 47.14 10.92
N ASP A 31 -19.62 46.67 9.67
CA ASP A 31 -20.44 47.28 8.63
C ASP A 31 -20.82 46.25 7.56
N ALA A 32 -22.06 46.35 7.08
CA ALA A 32 -22.66 45.35 6.22
C ALA A 32 -22.42 45.65 4.74
N VAL A 33 -21.99 44.64 3.97
CA VAL A 33 -22.11 44.66 2.51
C VAL A 33 -22.96 43.49 2.05
N VAL A 34 -24.23 43.79 1.76
CA VAL A 34 -25.17 42.85 1.14
C VAL A 34 -24.79 42.69 -0.34
N VAL A 35 -24.18 41.56 -0.69
CA VAL A 35 -24.04 41.13 -2.09
C VAL A 35 -25.05 40.04 -2.40
N GLY A 36 -26.20 40.44 -2.92
CA GLY A 36 -27.20 39.51 -3.44
C GLY A 36 -26.72 38.87 -4.74
N LEU A 37 -26.37 37.58 -4.71
CA LEU A 37 -26.19 36.78 -5.91
C LEU A 37 -27.48 36.03 -6.25
N ALA A 38 -28.29 36.65 -7.09
CA ALA A 38 -29.47 36.02 -7.67
C ALA A 38 -29.07 34.79 -8.49
N GLY A 39 -29.76 33.67 -8.27
CA GLY A 39 -29.55 32.46 -9.04
C GLY A 39 -29.93 32.64 -10.52
N LYS A 40 -29.01 32.29 -11.42
CA LYS A 40 -29.34 31.98 -12.83
C LYS A 40 -29.08 30.51 -13.08
N ALA A 41 -30.16 29.77 -13.35
CA ALA A 41 -30.07 28.41 -13.84
C ALA A 41 -29.42 28.39 -15.24
N PRO A 42 -28.55 27.42 -15.56
CA PRO A 42 -28.14 27.17 -16.93
C PRO A 42 -29.30 26.51 -17.70
N PRO A 43 -29.57 26.91 -18.95
CA PRO A 43 -30.62 26.28 -19.75
C PRO A 43 -30.20 24.88 -20.21
N ALA A 44 -31.20 24.00 -20.36
CA ALA A 44 -31.00 22.69 -20.98
C ALA A 44 -30.41 22.83 -22.38
N SER A 45 -29.32 22.12 -22.66
CA SER A 45 -28.79 21.95 -24.02
C SER A 45 -29.25 20.61 -24.57
N GLN A 46 -29.83 20.66 -25.78
CA GLN A 46 -30.57 19.57 -26.38
C GLN A 46 -29.65 18.46 -26.91
N SER A 47 -30.11 17.21 -26.78
CA SER A 47 -29.54 16.09 -27.52
C SER A 47 -29.76 16.29 -29.02
N SER A 48 -28.67 16.38 -29.78
CA SER A 48 -28.69 16.35 -31.25
C SER A 48 -27.76 15.25 -31.74
N SER A 49 -28.36 14.10 -32.06
CA SER A 49 -27.70 12.93 -32.58
C SER A 49 -27.65 12.99 -34.11
N GLN A 50 -26.46 13.17 -34.69
CA GLN A 50 -26.21 12.81 -36.10
C GLN A 50 -24.84 12.14 -36.32
N PRO A 51 -24.76 11.19 -37.28
CA PRO A 51 -23.64 10.26 -37.37
C PRO A 51 -22.46 10.81 -38.18
N ARG A 52 -21.23 10.64 -37.67
CA ARG A 52 -20.01 10.89 -38.46
C ARG A 52 -19.71 9.74 -39.42
N SER A 53 -19.93 9.98 -40.71
CA SER A 53 -19.59 9.06 -41.79
C SER A 53 -18.09 8.78 -41.90
N ARG A 54 -17.70 7.49 -41.97
CA ARG A 54 -16.34 7.04 -42.32
C ARG A 54 -15.93 7.51 -43.72
N LYS A 55 -14.92 8.39 -43.82
CA LYS A 55 -14.15 8.57 -45.07
C LYS A 55 -12.87 7.72 -45.02
N LYS A 56 -12.85 6.61 -45.76
CA LYS A 56 -11.63 5.87 -46.08
C LYS A 56 -10.73 6.77 -46.95
N SER A 57 -9.46 6.91 -46.57
CA SER A 57 -8.44 7.58 -47.40
C SER A 57 -7.32 6.59 -47.70
N THR A 58 -7.39 5.98 -48.88
CA THR A 58 -6.27 5.21 -49.45
C THR A 58 -5.24 6.18 -50.02
N LYS A 59 -3.98 6.12 -49.57
CA LYS A 59 -2.89 6.81 -50.28
C LYS A 59 -1.67 5.91 -50.52
N LYS A 60 -1.30 5.82 -51.80
CA LYS A 60 -0.26 4.96 -52.36
C LYS A 60 1.13 5.30 -51.78
N GLY A 61 1.96 4.25 -51.70
CA GLY A 61 3.32 4.33 -51.15
C GLY A 61 4.30 5.21 -51.93
N ARG A 62 5.46 5.44 -51.29
CA ARG A 62 6.65 5.98 -51.95
C ARG A 62 7.91 5.41 -51.31
N ARG A 63 8.55 4.43 -51.98
CA ARG A 63 9.91 3.98 -51.66
C ARG A 63 10.87 5.18 -51.67
N LYS A 64 11.67 5.37 -50.62
CA LYS A 64 12.90 6.18 -50.67
C LYS A 64 14.07 5.47 -49.98
N ARG A 65 14.99 5.01 -50.83
CA ARG A 65 16.44 4.77 -50.68
C ARG A 65 17.05 4.83 -49.26
N ARG A 66 17.70 3.72 -48.87
CA ARG A 66 18.85 3.71 -47.94
C ARG A 66 19.97 4.65 -48.46
N PRO A 67 20.66 5.39 -47.59
CA PRO A 67 22.04 5.79 -47.80
C PRO A 67 22.99 4.75 -47.18
N SER A 68 23.91 4.21 -47.98
CA SER A 68 25.03 3.41 -47.47
C SER A 68 26.06 4.32 -46.80
N GLN A 69 26.47 4.04 -45.56
CA GLN A 69 27.65 4.65 -44.97
C GLN A 69 28.83 3.65 -45.01
N LYS A 70 30.01 4.19 -45.34
CA LYS A 70 31.27 3.45 -45.52
C LYS A 70 31.97 3.24 -44.16
N PRO A 71 32.84 2.22 -44.03
CA PRO A 71 33.54 1.95 -42.77
C PRO A 71 34.50 3.08 -42.40
N ILE A 72 34.54 3.40 -41.10
CA ILE A 72 35.55 4.29 -40.50
C ILE A 72 36.87 3.52 -40.43
N LYS A 73 37.94 4.11 -40.97
CA LYS A 73 39.30 3.55 -40.86
C LYS A 73 39.83 3.77 -39.44
N THR A 74 40.25 2.70 -38.79
CA THR A 74 41.14 2.73 -37.63
C THR A 74 42.45 3.43 -37.98
N ARG A 75 42.92 4.33 -37.10
CA ARG A 75 44.23 4.97 -37.22
C ARG A 75 45.13 4.50 -36.08
N THR A 76 45.97 3.51 -36.37
CA THR A 76 47.06 3.08 -35.52
C THR A 76 48.13 4.18 -35.46
N VAL A 77 48.67 4.47 -34.27
CA VAL A 77 49.88 5.27 -34.05
C VAL A 77 50.72 4.54 -33.00
N PRO A 78 52.05 4.38 -33.17
CA PRO A 78 52.84 3.43 -32.40
C PRO A 78 53.41 3.98 -31.09
N SER A 79 53.90 3.06 -30.26
CA SER A 79 54.63 3.28 -29.00
C SER A 79 55.86 4.18 -29.12
N ALA A 80 56.21 4.82 -27.99
CA ALA A 80 57.59 5.08 -27.63
C ALA A 80 57.77 4.96 -26.11
N GLU A 81 58.69 4.10 -25.68
CA GLU A 81 59.13 4.00 -24.28
C GLU A 81 59.97 5.23 -23.88
N LYS A 82 59.94 5.59 -22.59
CA LYS A 82 61.15 5.74 -21.75
C LYS A 82 60.81 6.11 -20.30
N GLY A 83 61.30 5.29 -19.36
CA GLY A 83 61.65 5.76 -18.00
C GLY A 83 62.96 6.57 -18.04
N PRO A 84 63.47 7.07 -16.89
CA PRO A 84 63.70 6.23 -15.72
C PRO A 84 63.32 6.84 -14.35
N ALA A 85 63.61 6.05 -13.30
CA ALA A 85 63.26 6.22 -11.90
C ALA A 85 63.82 7.46 -11.16
N ALA A 86 63.13 7.80 -10.06
CA ALA A 86 63.75 8.31 -8.83
C ALA A 86 62.91 7.89 -7.60
N MET A 87 63.58 7.61 -6.48
CA MET A 87 62.98 7.17 -5.21
C MET A 87 62.41 8.35 -4.41
N SER A 88 61.31 8.11 -3.67
CA SER A 88 61.13 8.73 -2.35
C SER A 88 60.29 7.84 -1.44
N THR A 89 60.94 7.34 -0.40
CA THR A 89 60.35 6.58 0.70
C THR A 89 59.51 7.50 1.58
N LEU A 90 58.25 7.15 1.87
CA LEU A 90 57.45 7.76 2.93
C LEU A 90 56.94 6.69 3.89
N GLN A 91 57.22 6.89 5.17
CA GLN A 91 56.84 5.96 6.25
C GLN A 91 55.34 6.08 6.58
N PRO A 92 54.70 5.01 7.07
CA PRO A 92 53.34 5.07 7.57
C PRO A 92 53.28 5.79 8.92
N SER A 93 52.54 6.89 9.01
CA SER A 93 52.24 7.55 10.28
C SER A 93 51.21 6.74 11.07
N THR A 94 51.60 6.21 12.22
CA THR A 94 50.69 5.52 13.16
C THR A 94 49.75 6.51 13.84
N GLY A 95 48.54 6.67 13.29
CA GLY A 95 47.45 7.44 13.90
C GLY A 95 46.46 6.53 14.62
N SER A 96 46.49 6.53 15.95
CA SER A 96 45.53 5.77 16.77
C SER A 96 44.10 6.33 16.65
N PRO A 97 43.06 5.48 16.57
CA PRO A 97 41.67 5.95 16.57
C PRO A 97 41.23 6.43 17.97
N PRO A 98 40.34 7.43 18.07
CA PRO A 98 39.84 7.90 19.36
C PRO A 98 38.87 6.89 19.98
N THR A 99 39.20 6.43 21.19
CA THR A 99 38.29 5.66 22.04
C THR A 99 37.11 6.50 22.51
N HIS A 100 35.90 6.13 22.11
CA HIS A 100 34.66 6.55 22.80
C HIS A 100 34.19 5.43 23.76
N PRO A 101 33.58 5.79 24.91
CA PRO A 101 33.36 4.86 26.01
C PRO A 101 32.23 3.86 25.72
N ALA A 102 32.43 2.62 26.17
CA ALA A 102 31.42 1.58 26.12
C ALA A 102 30.24 1.90 27.06
N ALA A 103 29.04 1.97 26.49
CA ALA A 103 27.80 2.00 27.26
C ALA A 103 27.43 0.57 27.69
N THR A 104 27.79 0.20 28.91
CA THR A 104 27.32 -1.03 29.56
C THR A 104 25.80 -1.01 29.71
N SER A 105 25.10 -1.81 28.91
CA SER A 105 23.70 -2.15 29.13
C SER A 105 23.60 -3.66 29.35
N GLY A 106 23.42 -4.05 30.61
CA GLY A 106 23.20 -5.45 30.98
C GLY A 106 21.83 -5.91 30.49
N VAL A 107 21.82 -6.82 29.52
CA VAL A 107 20.61 -7.54 29.14
C VAL A 107 20.48 -8.75 30.06
N THR A 108 19.65 -8.63 31.10
CA THR A 108 19.24 -9.76 31.93
C THR A 108 18.36 -10.71 31.11
N THR A 109 18.78 -11.97 31.05
CA THR A 109 18.04 -13.05 30.41
C THR A 109 16.68 -13.26 31.06
N ALA A 110 15.61 -13.21 30.27
CA ALA A 110 14.26 -13.60 30.69
C ALA A 110 13.65 -14.55 29.67
N GLN A 111 14.05 -15.83 29.73
CA GLN A 111 13.33 -16.93 29.09
C GLN A 111 12.18 -17.37 30.01
N THR A 112 10.94 -17.13 29.57
CA THR A 112 9.74 -17.80 30.12
C THR A 112 8.79 -18.02 28.94
N ALA A 113 8.84 -19.16 28.26
CA ALA A 113 8.12 -20.38 28.63
C ALA A 113 6.59 -20.17 28.67
N LEU A 114 5.92 -20.43 27.55
CA LEU A 114 4.51 -20.79 27.52
C LEU A 114 4.41 -22.28 27.24
N GLY A 115 4.24 -23.06 28.32
CA GLY A 115 4.05 -24.50 28.28
C GLY A 115 2.63 -24.89 27.88
N GLN A 116 2.50 -26.14 27.43
CA GLN A 116 1.23 -26.81 27.18
C GLN A 116 0.51 -27.22 28.49
N GLN A 117 -0.66 -27.85 28.33
CA GLN A 117 -1.46 -28.58 29.34
C GLN A 117 -2.40 -27.72 30.21
N SER A 118 -3.63 -28.15 30.54
CA SER A 118 -4.37 -29.34 30.08
C SER A 118 -5.90 -29.24 30.31
N SER A 119 -6.63 -30.03 29.53
CA SER A 119 -7.94 -30.66 29.79
C SER A 119 -8.58 -30.53 31.19
N MET A 120 -9.88 -30.19 31.23
CA MET A 120 -10.87 -30.91 32.05
C MET A 120 -12.34 -30.69 31.58
N TYR A 121 -13.02 -31.78 31.19
CA TYR A 121 -14.47 -31.99 31.31
C TYR A 121 -14.71 -32.78 32.63
N PRO A 122 -15.86 -32.65 33.35
CA PRO A 122 -17.14 -33.35 33.04
C PRO A 122 -18.41 -32.45 33.19
N THR A 123 -19.48 -32.59 32.41
CA THR A 123 -20.62 -33.55 32.45
C THR A 123 -21.76 -33.22 33.44
N SER A 124 -22.97 -33.01 32.91
CA SER A 124 -24.34 -33.37 33.39
C SER A 124 -25.35 -32.28 32.97
N LEU A 125 -26.33 -32.51 32.09
CA LEU A 125 -27.58 -33.27 32.25
C LEU A 125 -28.45 -32.86 33.45
N ALA A 126 -29.58 -32.17 33.15
CA ALA A 126 -30.88 -32.33 33.79
C ALA A 126 -31.98 -31.54 33.03
N LEU A 127 -32.93 -32.24 32.40
CA LEU A 127 -34.32 -31.74 32.30
C LEU A 127 -35.05 -32.11 33.59
N PRO A 128 -36.17 -31.44 33.90
CA PRO A 128 -37.37 -32.24 34.14
C PRO A 128 -38.67 -31.66 33.54
N ASP A 129 -39.29 -32.52 32.76
CA ASP A 129 -40.69 -33.00 32.87
C ASP A 129 -41.94 -32.13 32.68
N SER A 130 -42.99 -32.88 32.30
CA SER A 130 -44.34 -32.45 31.95
C SER A 130 -45.34 -32.83 33.05
N THR A 131 -46.44 -32.08 33.20
CA THR A 131 -47.75 -32.47 33.80
C THR A 131 -48.65 -31.21 33.86
N ALA A 132 -49.98 -31.25 33.85
CA ALA A 132 -50.96 -32.34 33.74
C ALA A 132 -52.24 -31.88 32.99
N VAL A 133 -53.05 -32.84 32.54
CA VAL A 133 -54.40 -32.66 32.00
C VAL A 133 -55.43 -33.21 32.99
N PRO A 134 -56.59 -32.56 33.23
CA PRO A 134 -57.73 -33.17 33.89
C PRO A 134 -58.84 -33.58 32.90
N THR A 135 -59.23 -34.85 32.94
CA THR A 135 -60.38 -35.42 32.22
C THR A 135 -61.60 -35.54 33.13
N HIS A 136 -62.79 -35.10 32.71
CA HIS A 136 -64.07 -35.61 33.23
C HIS A 136 -65.19 -35.63 32.17
N SER A 137 -65.80 -36.80 32.02
CA SER A 137 -67.16 -37.08 31.50
C SER A 137 -68.05 -37.46 32.73
N PRO A 138 -69.36 -37.85 32.67
CA PRO A 138 -70.12 -38.36 31.51
C PRO A 138 -71.67 -38.09 31.48
N LYS A 139 -72.36 -38.82 30.58
CA LYS A 139 -73.77 -39.34 30.62
C LYS A 139 -74.84 -38.63 29.78
N GLY A 140 -75.65 -39.46 29.09
CA GLY A 140 -76.91 -39.09 28.44
C GLY A 140 -77.36 -40.11 27.38
N VAL A 141 -78.13 -41.14 27.77
CA VAL A 141 -78.66 -42.19 26.88
C VAL A 141 -80.14 -41.92 26.57
N SER A 142 -80.56 -42.09 25.31
CA SER A 142 -81.97 -42.33 24.94
C SER A 142 -82.05 -43.08 23.60
N ASN A 143 -83.10 -43.89 23.41
CA ASN A 143 -83.27 -44.83 22.29
C ASN A 143 -84.69 -44.74 21.67
N TYR A 144 -84.83 -45.30 20.45
CA TYR A 144 -86.07 -45.63 19.72
C TYR A 144 -86.82 -44.46 19.01
N PRO A 145 -87.66 -44.75 17.98
CA PRO A 145 -87.47 -45.73 16.90
C PRO A 145 -87.91 -45.24 15.48
N GLU A 146 -87.85 -46.17 14.52
CA GLU A 146 -88.81 -46.37 13.41
C GLU A 146 -88.69 -45.60 12.06
N LYS A 147 -88.36 -46.40 11.03
CA LYS A 147 -88.74 -46.39 9.60
C LYS A 147 -89.28 -45.10 8.96
N ALA A 148 -88.48 -44.54 8.04
CA ALA A 148 -88.99 -43.90 6.81
C ALA A 148 -87.98 -44.00 5.64
N SER A 149 -88.53 -44.10 4.43
CA SER A 149 -87.96 -43.91 3.08
C SER A 149 -86.45 -44.12 2.85
N THR A 150 -86.12 -45.17 2.08
CA THR A 150 -84.74 -45.49 1.65
C THR A 150 -84.19 -44.50 0.60
N GLU A 151 -85.05 -43.87 -0.21
CA GLU A 151 -84.61 -43.01 -1.32
C GLU A 151 -84.19 -41.60 -0.87
N ALA A 152 -84.87 -41.05 0.15
CA ALA A 152 -84.45 -39.79 0.77
C ALA A 152 -83.06 -39.89 1.42
N LYS A 153 -82.67 -41.09 1.89
CA LYS A 153 -81.37 -41.33 2.51
C LYS A 153 -80.24 -41.30 1.49
N VAL A 154 -80.45 -41.78 0.26
CA VAL A 154 -79.43 -41.72 -0.80
C VAL A 154 -79.16 -40.26 -1.19
N PHE A 155 -80.21 -39.44 -1.34
CA PHE A 155 -80.04 -38.00 -1.58
C PHE A 155 -79.37 -37.26 -0.42
N ALA A 156 -79.75 -37.56 0.83
CA ALA A 156 -79.11 -36.98 2.00
C ALA A 156 -77.63 -37.38 2.11
N ILE A 157 -77.27 -38.64 1.81
CA ILE A 157 -75.89 -39.12 1.80
C ILE A 157 -75.09 -38.49 0.65
N MET A 158 -75.67 -38.32 -0.54
CA MET A 158 -75.02 -37.62 -1.66
C MET A 158 -74.80 -36.14 -1.36
N LEU A 159 -75.75 -35.46 -0.70
CA LEU A 159 -75.58 -34.08 -0.25
C LEU A 159 -74.57 -33.97 0.89
N LEU A 160 -74.54 -34.91 1.84
CA LEU A 160 -73.51 -34.97 2.89
C LEU A 160 -72.12 -35.27 2.30
N ALA A 161 -72.01 -36.19 1.35
CA ALA A 161 -70.76 -36.48 0.67
C ALA A 161 -70.28 -35.29 -0.16
N GLY A 162 -71.18 -34.62 -0.90
CA GLY A 162 -70.89 -33.39 -1.63
C GLY A 162 -70.47 -32.25 -0.70
N ALA A 163 -71.14 -32.07 0.44
CA ALA A 163 -70.78 -31.09 1.46
C ALA A 163 -69.45 -31.43 2.13
N VAL A 164 -69.17 -32.70 2.45
CA VAL A 164 -67.88 -33.16 3.00
C VAL A 164 -66.74 -32.98 1.98
N VAL A 165 -66.98 -33.24 0.69
CA VAL A 165 -65.99 -32.99 -0.38
C VAL A 165 -65.76 -31.49 -0.55
N ALA A 166 -66.81 -30.67 -0.63
CA ALA A 166 -66.67 -29.21 -0.70
C ALA A 166 -65.98 -28.63 0.55
N PHE A 167 -66.28 -29.15 1.73
CA PHE A 167 -65.68 -28.74 3.00
C PHE A 167 -64.23 -29.21 3.12
N THR A 168 -63.88 -30.41 2.64
CA THR A 168 -62.47 -30.85 2.55
C THR A 168 -61.71 -30.06 1.49
N ILE A 169 -62.33 -29.63 0.39
CA ILE A 169 -61.69 -28.72 -0.60
C ILE A 169 -61.50 -27.31 -0.02
N LEU A 170 -62.41 -26.81 0.81
CA LEU A 170 -62.26 -25.55 1.55
C LEU A 170 -61.26 -25.63 2.72
N LEU A 171 -61.10 -26.82 3.33
CA LEU A 171 -60.13 -27.09 4.39
C LEU A 171 -58.77 -27.57 3.89
N LEU A 172 -58.65 -27.96 2.61
CA LEU A 172 -57.34 -28.13 1.98
C LEU A 172 -56.62 -26.79 2.11
N PRO A 173 -55.50 -26.71 2.85
CA PRO A 173 -54.78 -25.47 2.98
C PRO A 173 -54.33 -25.09 1.58
N SER A 174 -54.96 -24.04 1.02
CA SER A 174 -54.53 -23.44 -0.24
C SER A 174 -53.01 -23.29 -0.15
N PRO A 175 -52.24 -23.77 -1.15
CA PRO A 175 -50.79 -23.71 -1.09
C PRO A 175 -50.37 -22.24 -1.13
N VAL A 176 -50.32 -21.62 0.05
CA VAL A 176 -49.90 -20.24 0.23
C VAL A 176 -48.51 -20.20 -0.36
N PRO A 177 -48.30 -19.53 -1.51
CA PRO A 177 -46.98 -19.50 -2.13
C PRO A 177 -46.07 -18.94 -1.05
N LYS A 178 -45.07 -19.75 -0.63
CA LYS A 178 -44.27 -19.51 0.58
C LYS A 178 -43.88 -18.04 0.58
N ARG A 179 -44.58 -17.20 1.37
CA ARG A 179 -44.37 -15.76 1.33
C ARG A 179 -42.91 -15.58 1.71
N SER A 180 -42.10 -15.21 0.72
CA SER A 180 -40.68 -14.94 0.91
C SER A 180 -40.63 -13.96 2.06
N ARG A 181 -40.05 -14.39 3.19
CA ARG A 181 -40.04 -13.58 4.41
C ARG A 181 -39.16 -12.38 4.11
N LEU A 182 -39.77 -11.29 3.64
CA LEU A 182 -39.08 -10.06 3.30
C LEU A 182 -38.32 -9.62 4.54
N CYS A 183 -37.01 -9.45 4.39
CA CYS A 183 -36.19 -8.99 5.50
C CYS A 183 -36.51 -7.51 5.74
N ILE A 184 -37.22 -7.24 6.84
CA ILE A 184 -37.63 -5.90 7.27
C ILE A 184 -36.74 -5.34 8.39
N THR A 185 -35.58 -5.95 8.65
CA THR A 185 -34.61 -5.41 9.60
C THR A 185 -33.98 -4.13 9.03
N GLN A 186 -33.51 -3.25 9.92
CA GLN A 186 -32.83 -2.02 9.51
C GLN A 186 -31.65 -2.30 8.58
N SER A 187 -30.80 -3.28 8.91
CA SER A 187 -29.68 -3.69 8.05
C SER A 187 -30.13 -4.10 6.63
N CYS A 188 -31.24 -4.85 6.50
CA CYS A 188 -31.77 -5.20 5.18
C CYS A 188 -32.33 -4.00 4.41
N ALA A 189 -32.94 -3.03 5.10
CA ALA A 189 -33.40 -1.78 4.47
C ALA A 189 -32.21 -0.91 4.01
N GLU A 190 -31.15 -0.82 4.81
CA GLU A 190 -29.92 -0.09 4.48
C GLU A 190 -29.18 -0.72 3.29
N HIS A 191 -29.00 -2.04 3.29
CA HIS A 191 -28.39 -2.76 2.16
C HIS A 191 -29.22 -2.67 0.88
N ARG A 192 -30.56 -2.76 0.99
CA ARG A 192 -31.46 -2.54 -0.14
C ARG A 192 -31.29 -1.14 -0.73
N GLY A 193 -31.34 -0.10 0.10
CA GLY A 193 -31.16 1.28 -0.36
C GLY A 193 -29.79 1.53 -0.97
N LEU A 194 -28.74 0.89 -0.44
CA LEU A 194 -27.40 0.94 -1.04
C LEU A 194 -27.37 0.31 -2.44
N ILE A 195 -27.97 -0.87 -2.62
CA ILE A 195 -28.05 -1.56 -3.92
C ILE A 195 -28.87 -0.71 -4.91
N GLU A 196 -30.09 -0.32 -4.55
CA GLU A 196 -30.98 0.51 -5.39
C GLU A 196 -30.33 1.84 -5.81
N SER A 197 -29.44 2.41 -4.98
CA SER A 197 -28.70 3.64 -5.32
C SER A 197 -27.62 3.46 -6.40
N GLN A 198 -27.18 2.21 -6.66
CA GLN A 198 -26.11 1.88 -7.61
C GLN A 198 -26.65 1.27 -8.92
N LEU A 199 -27.80 0.57 -8.84
CA LEU A 199 -28.46 -0.02 -10.01
C LEU A 199 -28.89 1.05 -11.03
N ASP A 200 -28.64 0.78 -12.31
CA ASP A 200 -29.33 1.43 -13.42
C ASP A 200 -30.35 0.50 -14.09
N GLU A 201 -31.57 0.52 -13.54
CA GLU A 201 -32.74 -0.22 -14.04
C GLU A 201 -33.13 0.11 -15.50
N SER A 202 -32.55 1.15 -16.11
CA SER A 202 -32.76 1.45 -17.53
C SER A 202 -31.96 0.54 -18.48
N LEU A 203 -31.02 -0.25 -17.94
CA LEU A 203 -30.15 -1.16 -18.69
C LEU A 203 -30.55 -2.61 -18.44
N ASP A 204 -30.48 -3.44 -19.48
CA ASP A 204 -30.80 -4.88 -19.40
C ASP A 204 -29.63 -5.66 -18.77
N PRO A 205 -29.81 -6.32 -17.60
CA PRO A 205 -28.77 -7.11 -16.96
C PRO A 205 -28.31 -8.31 -17.79
N CYS A 206 -29.12 -8.78 -18.75
CA CYS A 206 -28.75 -9.85 -19.68
C CYS A 206 -27.84 -9.37 -20.83
N GLN A 207 -27.76 -8.04 -21.07
CA GLN A 207 -26.90 -7.44 -22.10
C GLN A 207 -25.61 -6.86 -21.50
N ASP A 208 -25.73 -6.12 -20.40
CA ASP A 208 -24.58 -5.58 -19.67
C ASP A 208 -24.88 -5.54 -18.16
N PHE A 209 -24.63 -6.67 -17.49
CA PHE A 209 -24.80 -6.79 -16.05
C PHE A 209 -23.96 -5.77 -15.28
N ALA A 210 -22.75 -5.45 -15.75
CA ALA A 210 -21.86 -4.52 -15.06
C ALA A 210 -22.39 -3.08 -15.10
N ALA A 211 -22.87 -2.64 -16.27
CA ALA A 211 -23.54 -1.34 -16.40
C ALA A 211 -24.89 -1.32 -15.67
N HIS A 212 -25.64 -2.42 -15.65
CA HIS A 212 -26.87 -2.51 -14.85
C HIS A 212 -26.59 -2.38 -13.34
N VAL A 213 -25.57 -3.04 -12.78
CA VAL A 213 -25.34 -3.00 -11.32
C VAL A 213 -24.48 -1.83 -10.82
N CYS A 214 -23.64 -1.25 -11.68
CA CYS A 214 -22.76 -0.13 -11.33
C CYS A 214 -23.07 1.17 -12.07
N GLY A 215 -24.10 1.22 -12.93
CA GLY A 215 -24.36 2.36 -13.82
C GLY A 215 -24.63 3.69 -13.10
N ARG A 216 -25.16 3.64 -11.88
CA ARG A 216 -25.35 4.83 -11.02
C ARG A 216 -24.32 4.96 -9.90
N TRP A 217 -23.38 4.01 -9.79
CA TRP A 217 -22.30 4.13 -8.81
C TRP A 217 -21.42 5.34 -9.13
N ALA A 218 -21.28 6.23 -8.14
CA ALA A 218 -20.37 7.36 -8.19
C ALA A 218 -19.39 7.29 -7.02
N PRO A 219 -18.07 7.46 -7.24
CA PRO A 219 -17.11 7.59 -6.15
C PRO A 219 -17.41 8.83 -5.30
N ARG A 220 -17.05 8.82 -4.01
CA ARG A 220 -17.27 9.98 -3.12
C ARG A 220 -16.59 11.21 -3.71
N LYS A 221 -17.26 12.37 -3.59
CA LYS A 221 -16.77 13.66 -4.11
C LYS A 221 -15.36 14.02 -3.64
N GLU A 222 -14.97 13.54 -2.45
CA GLU A 222 -13.65 13.73 -1.84
C GLU A 222 -12.54 12.89 -2.51
N PHE A 223 -12.89 11.78 -3.18
CA PHE A 223 -11.96 10.81 -3.73
C PHE A 223 -12.07 10.60 -5.24
N VAL A 224 -12.92 11.32 -5.98
CA VAL A 224 -13.16 11.14 -7.44
C VAL A 224 -11.88 11.13 -8.29
N GLU A 225 -10.87 11.91 -7.91
CA GLU A 225 -9.58 11.96 -8.65
C GLU A 225 -8.63 10.80 -8.32
N LEU A 226 -8.87 10.08 -7.22
CA LEU A 226 -8.05 8.97 -6.69
C LEU A 226 -8.72 7.60 -6.80
N SER A 227 -10.06 7.58 -6.83
CA SER A 227 -10.88 6.39 -6.85
C SER A 227 -11.67 6.32 -8.15
N ARG A 228 -11.38 5.26 -8.93
CA ARG A 228 -12.19 4.84 -10.08
C ARG A 228 -12.89 3.50 -9.84
N SER A 229 -12.88 2.99 -8.61
CA SER A 229 -13.48 1.69 -8.26
C SER A 229 -14.13 1.73 -6.88
N ALA A 230 -15.18 0.92 -6.68
CA ALA A 230 -15.84 0.78 -5.38
C ALA A 230 -14.87 0.29 -4.28
N LEU A 231 -13.94 -0.61 -4.63
CA LEU A 231 -12.89 -1.07 -3.71
C LEU A 231 -11.99 0.07 -3.25
N THR A 232 -11.52 0.91 -4.18
CA THR A 232 -10.69 2.08 -3.83
C THR A 232 -11.49 3.06 -2.96
N ASP A 233 -12.75 3.35 -3.27
CA ASP A 233 -13.58 4.23 -2.44
C ASP A 233 -13.78 3.68 -1.01
N MET A 234 -14.04 2.38 -0.87
CA MET A 234 -14.14 1.69 0.42
C MET A 234 -12.83 1.78 1.21
N VAL A 235 -11.69 1.46 0.59
CA VAL A 235 -10.36 1.54 1.21
C VAL A 235 -10.05 2.97 1.66
N MET A 236 -10.42 3.98 0.87
CA MET A 236 -10.15 5.39 1.20
C MET A 236 -11.05 5.90 2.33
N ALA A 237 -12.33 5.50 2.33
CA ALA A 237 -13.27 5.75 3.43
C ALA A 237 -12.92 4.97 4.73
N TRP A 238 -12.15 3.89 4.62
CA TRP A 238 -11.53 3.23 5.76
C TRP A 238 -10.28 3.95 6.24
N LYS A 239 -9.33 4.28 5.34
CA LYS A 239 -8.09 5.01 5.69
C LYS A 239 -8.37 6.39 6.30
N SER A 240 -9.48 7.04 5.97
CA SER A 240 -9.88 8.31 6.63
C SER A 240 -10.23 8.15 8.11
N LYS A 241 -10.55 6.94 8.59
CA LYS A 241 -10.75 6.62 10.03
C LYS A 241 -9.46 6.26 10.77
N VAL A 242 -8.36 6.00 10.05
CA VAL A 242 -7.07 5.63 10.66
C VAL A 242 -6.48 6.75 11.55
N PRO A 243 -6.58 8.05 11.22
CA PRO A 243 -6.19 9.13 12.14
C PRO A 243 -6.87 9.06 13.51
N ASP A 244 -8.20 8.94 13.56
CA ASP A 244 -8.95 8.82 14.82
C ASP A 244 -8.56 7.55 15.58
N THR A 245 -8.41 6.43 14.87
CA THR A 245 -7.94 5.15 15.41
C THR A 245 -6.59 5.29 16.11
N LEU A 246 -5.61 5.89 15.43
CA LEU A 246 -4.26 6.10 15.93
C LEU A 246 -4.20 7.04 17.13
N LEU A 247 -4.92 8.16 17.05
CA LEU A 247 -4.84 9.23 18.04
C LEU A 247 -5.62 8.91 19.33
N LYS A 248 -6.73 8.17 19.24
CA LYS A 248 -7.63 7.92 20.38
C LYS A 248 -7.57 6.48 20.89
N GLY A 249 -7.56 5.49 19.99
CA GLY A 249 -7.73 4.08 20.37
C GLY A 249 -6.49 3.40 20.94
N VAL A 250 -5.29 3.84 20.55
CA VAL A 250 -4.05 3.05 20.72
C VAL A 250 -2.89 3.80 21.39
N ALA A 251 -3.10 5.06 21.76
CA ALA A 251 -2.08 5.91 22.39
C ALA A 251 -1.59 5.40 23.78
N TRP A 252 -2.22 4.35 24.33
CA TRP A 252 -1.75 3.65 25.53
C TRP A 252 -0.64 2.63 25.22
N LEU A 253 -0.60 2.04 24.01
CA LEU A 253 0.44 1.12 23.58
C LEU A 253 1.73 1.88 23.22
N PRO A 254 2.94 1.40 23.58
CA PRO A 254 4.19 2.02 23.14
C PRO A 254 4.32 2.14 21.62
N ALA A 255 3.87 1.12 20.86
CA ALA A 255 3.84 1.17 19.40
C ALA A 255 2.79 2.18 18.88
N GLY A 256 1.61 2.26 19.51
CA GLY A 256 0.57 3.24 19.17
C GLY A 256 1.01 4.68 19.41
N ARG A 257 1.76 4.96 20.49
CA ARG A 257 2.39 6.28 20.69
C ARG A 257 3.38 6.65 19.59
N LYS A 258 4.21 5.70 19.12
CA LYS A 258 5.13 5.94 18.00
C LYS A 258 4.37 6.19 16.69
N ALA A 259 3.34 5.40 16.41
CA ALA A 259 2.48 5.56 15.23
C ALA A 259 1.73 6.91 15.23
N ALA A 260 1.18 7.31 16.38
CA ALA A 260 0.54 8.62 16.56
C ALA A 260 1.55 9.79 16.45
N ALA A 261 2.76 9.63 17.00
CA ALA A 261 3.83 10.62 16.86
C ALA A 261 4.28 10.78 15.39
N MET A 262 4.41 9.67 14.65
CA MET A 262 4.70 9.69 13.21
C MET A 262 3.58 10.38 12.41
N PHE A 263 2.31 10.10 12.72
CA PHE A 263 1.15 10.78 12.12
C PHE A 263 1.21 12.29 12.36
N ASN A 264 1.38 12.70 13.63
CA ASN A 264 1.43 14.10 14.03
C ASN A 264 2.63 14.82 13.43
N SER A 265 3.79 14.17 13.33
CA SER A 265 4.97 14.70 12.64
C SER A 265 4.64 15.00 11.18
N CYS A 266 4.12 14.02 10.42
CA CYS A 266 3.71 14.22 9.03
C CYS A 266 2.63 15.30 8.85
N MET A 267 1.70 15.45 9.80
CA MET A 267 0.65 16.48 9.77
C MET A 267 1.15 17.90 10.10
N THR A 268 2.09 18.03 11.04
CA THR A 268 2.61 19.33 11.53
C THR A 268 3.85 19.82 10.79
N GLN A 269 4.53 18.97 10.02
CA GLN A 269 5.72 19.32 9.22
C GLN A 269 5.42 20.44 8.22
N THR A 270 5.80 21.67 8.56
CA THR A 270 5.74 22.85 7.68
C THR A 270 7.04 23.07 6.91
N GLY A 271 8.17 22.67 7.49
CA GLY A 271 9.50 22.76 6.90
C GLY A 271 9.83 21.64 5.91
N SER A 272 10.86 21.89 5.10
CA SER A 272 11.47 20.90 4.21
C SER A 272 12.57 20.14 4.94
N GLN A 273 12.57 18.81 4.84
CA GLN A 273 13.64 17.92 5.35
C GLN A 273 14.62 17.51 4.23
N VAL A 274 14.71 18.32 3.16
CA VAL A 274 15.58 18.07 2.00
C VAL A 274 17.03 17.83 2.40
N ASP A 275 17.59 18.63 3.30
CA ASP A 275 19.01 18.52 3.65
C ASP A 275 19.30 17.25 4.47
N VAL A 276 18.33 16.76 5.26
CA VAL A 276 18.42 15.45 5.92
C VAL A 276 18.45 14.33 4.88
N ILE A 277 17.60 14.40 3.85
CA ILE A 277 17.59 13.40 2.77
C ILE A 277 18.83 13.49 1.89
N LYS A 278 19.34 14.68 1.58
CA LYS A 278 20.63 14.85 0.87
C LYS A 278 21.78 14.23 1.65
N ASN A 279 21.87 14.52 2.95
CA ASN A 279 22.92 13.99 3.80
C ASN A 279 22.83 12.46 3.90
N PHE A 280 21.62 11.92 4.05
CA PHE A 280 21.37 10.48 3.97
C PHE A 280 21.87 9.90 2.65
N MET A 281 21.41 10.45 1.52
CA MET A 281 21.78 9.99 0.19
C MET A 281 23.30 9.98 -0.01
N SER A 282 23.97 11.10 0.32
CA SER A 282 25.42 11.21 0.22
C SER A 282 26.16 10.21 1.11
N THR A 283 25.63 9.92 2.32
CA THR A 283 26.22 8.93 3.24
C THR A 283 26.10 7.51 2.68
N HIS A 284 25.03 7.22 1.93
CA HIS A 284 24.75 5.92 1.31
C HIS A 284 25.17 5.86 -0.18
N GLY A 285 26.05 6.74 -0.64
CA GLY A 285 26.60 6.69 -2.01
C GLY A 285 25.62 7.10 -3.13
N LEU A 286 24.43 7.60 -2.78
CA LEU A 286 23.46 8.16 -3.72
C LEU A 286 23.80 9.63 -3.98
N VAL A 287 23.96 10.00 -5.25
CA VAL A 287 24.28 11.38 -5.65
C VAL A 287 23.24 11.86 -6.66
N TRP A 288 22.50 12.92 -6.31
CA TRP A 288 21.57 13.62 -7.19
C TRP A 288 21.19 14.98 -6.59
N PRO A 289 21.14 16.06 -7.39
CA PRO A 289 21.34 16.13 -8.84
C PRO A 289 22.80 16.25 -9.32
N GLU A 290 23.76 16.36 -8.40
CA GLU A 290 25.16 16.63 -8.70
C GLU A 290 25.85 15.45 -9.39
N ASP A 291 26.92 15.74 -10.13
CA ASP A 291 27.77 14.73 -10.75
C ASP A 291 29.03 14.52 -9.91
N SER A 292 29.12 13.33 -9.30
CA SER A 292 30.25 12.76 -8.55
C SER A 292 30.46 13.17 -7.08
N VAL A 293 30.67 12.13 -6.26
CA VAL A 293 31.58 12.14 -5.12
C VAL A 293 32.73 11.20 -5.48
N GLY A 294 33.98 11.63 -5.33
CA GLY A 294 35.14 10.75 -5.53
C GLY A 294 35.09 9.57 -4.56
N ASN A 295 35.36 8.35 -5.05
CA ASN A 295 35.20 7.09 -4.30
C ASN A 295 33.74 6.80 -3.86
N SER A 296 32.78 6.98 -4.76
CA SER A 296 31.41 6.48 -4.56
C SER A 296 31.40 4.94 -4.46
N PRO A 297 30.60 4.31 -3.56
CA PRO A 297 30.47 2.85 -3.47
C PRO A 297 29.92 2.22 -4.76
N ASP A 298 30.15 0.92 -4.93
CA ASP A 298 29.57 0.11 -6.01
C ASP A 298 28.02 0.16 -5.96
N PRO A 299 27.31 0.25 -7.11
CA PRO A 299 25.85 0.35 -7.11
C PRO A 299 25.10 -0.84 -6.47
N VAL A 300 25.67 -2.04 -6.51
CA VAL A 300 25.14 -3.24 -5.85
C VAL A 300 25.29 -3.11 -4.33
N GLU A 301 26.44 -2.64 -3.85
CA GLU A 301 26.65 -2.32 -2.42
C GLU A 301 25.61 -1.30 -1.91
N VAL A 302 25.31 -0.26 -2.71
CA VAL A 302 24.27 0.74 -2.37
C VAL A 302 22.88 0.11 -2.29
N LEU A 303 22.50 -0.72 -3.27
CA LEU A 303 21.21 -1.42 -3.27
C LEU A 303 21.04 -2.33 -2.05
N PHE A 304 22.07 -3.11 -1.71
CA PHE A 304 22.04 -4.05 -0.59
C PHE A 304 22.00 -3.29 0.75
N ASP A 305 22.72 -2.16 0.87
CA ASP A 305 22.68 -1.29 2.04
C ASP A 305 21.28 -0.70 2.27
N LEU A 306 20.67 -0.16 1.22
CA LEU A 306 19.33 0.43 1.27
C LEU A 306 18.25 -0.62 1.57
N ALA A 307 18.31 -1.79 0.95
CA ALA A 307 17.36 -2.87 1.22
C ALA A 307 17.49 -3.39 2.67
N PHE A 308 18.69 -3.76 3.12
CA PHE A 308 18.86 -4.41 4.42
C PHE A 308 18.80 -3.45 5.62
N ASN A 309 19.45 -2.29 5.54
CA ASN A 309 19.52 -1.36 6.68
C ASN A 309 18.33 -0.39 6.75
N TRP A 310 17.63 -0.18 5.63
CA TRP A 310 16.58 0.85 5.53
C TRP A 310 15.25 0.35 4.97
N ASN A 311 15.14 -0.93 4.58
CA ASN A 311 13.98 -1.51 3.90
C ASN A 311 13.57 -0.73 2.62
N ALA A 312 14.55 -0.07 2.00
CA ALA A 312 14.39 0.75 0.81
C ALA A 312 14.70 -0.10 -0.45
N ASN A 313 13.85 -1.09 -0.70
CA ASN A 313 13.88 -1.89 -1.92
C ASN A 313 13.64 -0.98 -3.14
N LEU A 314 14.57 -0.95 -4.10
CA LEU A 314 14.50 -0.09 -5.29
C LEU A 314 14.22 -0.90 -6.55
N TRP A 315 15.20 -1.58 -7.13
CA TRP A 315 15.00 -2.39 -8.34
C TRP A 315 14.40 -3.77 -8.05
N PHE A 316 14.89 -4.41 -6.99
CA PHE A 316 14.46 -5.70 -6.50
C PHE A 316 14.21 -5.62 -4.99
N THR A 317 13.41 -6.56 -4.50
CA THR A 317 13.20 -6.81 -3.07
C THR A 317 14.23 -7.82 -2.57
N LEU A 318 14.86 -7.53 -1.44
CA LEU A 318 15.67 -8.48 -0.68
C LEU A 318 15.01 -8.75 0.67
N ASP A 319 14.56 -9.99 0.89
CA ASP A 319 13.99 -10.43 2.17
C ASP A 319 14.78 -11.60 2.77
N LEU A 320 14.67 -11.79 4.08
CA LEU A 320 15.16 -12.97 4.78
C LEU A 320 13.99 -13.86 5.17
N LEU A 321 13.81 -14.97 4.45
CA LEU A 321 12.72 -15.91 4.69
C LEU A 321 13.14 -17.03 5.66
N PRO A 322 12.26 -17.47 6.57
CA PRO A 322 12.47 -18.69 7.34
C PRO A 322 12.34 -19.93 6.44
N SER A 323 13.32 -20.84 6.49
CA SER A 323 13.25 -22.13 5.80
C SER A 323 12.28 -23.07 6.52
N ALA A 324 10.99 -23.02 6.17
CA ALA A 324 9.97 -23.90 6.75
C ALA A 324 10.22 -25.40 6.50
N ALA A 325 11.02 -25.76 5.49
CA ALA A 325 11.36 -27.13 5.15
C ALA A 325 12.46 -27.75 6.05
N ASP A 326 13.20 -26.93 6.82
CA ASP A 326 14.24 -27.40 7.73
C ASP A 326 13.87 -27.03 9.17
N ASN A 327 13.79 -28.03 10.06
CA ASN A 327 13.65 -27.84 11.52
C ASN A 327 14.82 -27.07 12.18
N GLN A 328 15.79 -26.58 11.40
CA GLN A 328 17.01 -25.90 11.85
C GLN A 328 16.96 -24.36 11.77
N GLN A 329 15.78 -23.74 11.54
CA GLN A 329 15.64 -22.28 11.40
C GLN A 329 16.59 -21.63 10.38
N LYS A 330 17.03 -22.37 9.35
CA LYS A 330 17.92 -21.81 8.32
C LYS A 330 17.24 -20.63 7.64
N ARG A 331 17.99 -19.54 7.47
CA ARG A 331 17.53 -18.34 6.77
C ARG A 331 17.82 -18.51 5.28
N ARG A 332 16.88 -18.10 4.43
CA ARG A 332 17.08 -18.04 2.98
C ARG A 332 17.02 -16.60 2.53
N LEU A 333 17.96 -16.17 1.70
CA LEU A 333 17.86 -14.88 1.03
C LEU A 333 16.82 -15.01 -0.09
N PHE A 334 15.79 -14.18 -0.06
CA PHE A 334 14.81 -14.08 -1.12
C PHE A 334 15.11 -12.86 -1.98
N ILE A 335 15.18 -13.07 -3.29
CA ILE A 335 15.38 -12.01 -4.29
C ILE A 335 14.18 -12.03 -5.24
N ALA A 336 13.53 -10.87 -5.36
CA ALA A 336 12.32 -10.73 -6.16
C ALA A 336 12.27 -9.42 -6.94
N PRO A 337 11.49 -9.36 -8.05
CA PRO A 337 11.09 -8.08 -8.60
C PRO A 337 10.52 -7.18 -7.49
N ASN A 338 10.94 -5.92 -7.41
CA ASN A 338 10.20 -4.96 -6.60
C ASN A 338 8.87 -4.65 -7.31
N ASP A 339 7.78 -4.57 -6.55
CA ASP A 339 6.49 -4.11 -7.06
C ASP A 339 6.61 -2.73 -7.71
N LEU A 340 7.41 -1.81 -7.16
CA LEU A 340 7.68 -0.52 -7.80
C LEU A 340 8.25 -0.70 -9.23
N THR A 341 9.20 -1.62 -9.43
CA THR A 341 9.80 -1.91 -10.74
C THR A 341 8.80 -2.52 -11.72
N LEU A 342 7.94 -3.41 -11.25
CA LEU A 342 6.89 -4.03 -12.07
C LEU A 342 5.77 -3.03 -12.42
N GLU A 343 5.29 -2.27 -11.43
CA GLU A 343 4.24 -1.28 -11.58
C GLU A 343 4.69 -0.05 -12.37
N TRP A 344 5.99 0.29 -12.36
CA TRP A 344 6.54 1.39 -13.16
C TRP A 344 6.17 1.25 -14.64
N ARG A 345 6.15 0.01 -15.18
CA ARG A 345 5.65 -0.28 -16.54
C ARG A 345 4.24 0.25 -16.75
N SER A 346 3.35 -0.02 -15.80
CA SER A 346 1.92 0.28 -15.87
C SER A 346 1.66 1.76 -15.66
N ILE A 347 2.24 2.32 -14.60
CA ILE A 347 2.05 3.71 -14.16
C ILE A 347 2.69 4.67 -15.18
N PHE A 348 3.96 4.46 -15.53
CA PHE A 348 4.72 5.41 -16.34
C PHE A 348 4.27 5.49 -17.80
N ARG A 349 3.73 4.39 -18.36
CA ARG A 349 3.10 4.40 -19.69
C ARG A 349 1.78 5.18 -19.72
N GLN A 350 1.12 5.35 -18.56
CA GLN A 350 -0.12 6.10 -18.43
C GLN A 350 0.11 7.57 -18.04
N ILE A 351 1.21 7.88 -17.33
CA ILE A 351 1.57 9.26 -16.98
C ILE A 351 1.92 10.05 -18.25
N PRO A 352 1.20 11.16 -18.56
CA PRO A 352 1.59 12.02 -19.68
C PRO A 352 2.97 12.63 -19.41
N ARG A 353 3.89 12.58 -20.38
CA ARG A 353 5.26 13.12 -20.24
C ARG A 353 5.33 14.52 -19.64
N LYS A 354 4.38 15.41 -19.97
CA LYS A 354 4.28 16.77 -19.39
C LYS A 354 4.11 16.78 -17.87
N PHE A 355 3.44 15.78 -17.30
CA PHE A 355 3.29 15.62 -15.85
C PHE A 355 4.60 15.16 -15.21
N PHE A 356 5.28 14.17 -15.78
CA PHE A 356 6.61 13.76 -15.32
C PHE A 356 7.61 14.93 -15.39
N ASP A 357 7.66 15.64 -16.51
CA ASP A 357 8.52 16.82 -16.67
C ASP A 357 8.24 17.88 -15.58
N LYS A 358 6.97 18.07 -15.18
CA LYS A 358 6.58 18.98 -14.09
C LYS A 358 7.01 18.45 -12.73
N PHE A 359 6.79 17.16 -12.45
CA PHE A 359 7.21 16.49 -11.22
C PHE A 359 8.72 16.56 -11.04
N TYR A 360 9.50 16.06 -12.01
CA TYR A 360 10.96 16.09 -12.00
C TYR A 360 11.50 17.51 -11.88
N ARG A 361 10.98 18.50 -12.62
CA ARG A 361 11.42 19.91 -12.46
C ARG A 361 11.20 20.46 -11.05
N THR A 362 10.15 20.00 -10.37
CA THR A 362 9.85 20.51 -9.02
C THR A 362 10.69 19.78 -7.98
N MET A 363 10.85 18.46 -8.10
CA MET A 363 11.84 17.68 -7.32
C MET A 363 13.26 18.22 -7.49
N PHE A 364 13.65 18.54 -8.72
CA PHE A 364 14.96 19.14 -9.00
C PHE A 364 15.08 20.49 -8.32
N ARG A 365 14.14 21.43 -8.48
CA ARG A 365 14.24 22.72 -7.75
C ARG A 365 14.26 22.57 -6.23
N LEU A 366 13.57 21.57 -5.70
CA LEU A 366 13.49 21.30 -4.26
C LEU A 366 14.83 20.79 -3.69
N PHE A 367 15.57 19.97 -4.44
CA PHE A 367 16.84 19.38 -3.98
C PHE A 367 18.09 20.07 -4.57
N ALA A 368 18.03 20.65 -5.76
CA ALA A 368 19.13 21.35 -6.45
C ALA A 368 19.36 22.79 -5.96
N SER A 369 18.74 23.19 -4.85
CA SER A 369 18.78 24.55 -4.30
C SER A 369 20.21 25.05 -4.11
N GLY A 370 20.64 26.02 -4.94
CA GLY A 370 22.00 26.57 -4.93
C GLY A 370 22.89 26.16 -6.11
N THR A 371 22.46 25.18 -6.94
CA THR A 371 23.16 24.80 -8.18
C THR A 371 22.60 25.54 -9.40
N ASP A 372 23.40 25.67 -10.46
CA ASP A 372 22.91 26.23 -11.72
C ASP A 372 21.83 25.32 -12.34
N THR A 373 20.65 25.89 -12.58
CA THR A 373 19.51 25.19 -13.18
C THR A 373 19.48 25.27 -14.70
N SER A 374 20.44 25.93 -15.35
CA SER A 374 20.53 26.03 -16.81
C SER A 374 20.57 24.68 -17.56
N PRO A 375 21.25 23.60 -17.10
CA PRO A 375 21.26 22.32 -17.82
C PRO A 375 20.01 21.46 -17.56
N LEU A 376 19.08 21.91 -16.73
CA LEU A 376 17.92 21.14 -16.27
C LEU A 376 17.09 20.51 -17.41
N PRO A 377 16.74 21.20 -18.51
CA PRO A 377 15.94 20.60 -19.59
C PRO A 377 16.63 19.40 -20.28
N HIS A 378 17.96 19.46 -20.45
CA HIS A 378 18.73 18.36 -21.03
C HIS A 378 18.78 17.19 -20.05
N ARG A 379 19.18 17.46 -18.80
CA ARG A 379 19.26 16.45 -17.73
C ARG A 379 17.92 15.72 -17.53
N ILE A 380 16.77 16.40 -17.60
CA ILE A 380 15.44 15.75 -17.52
C ILE A 380 15.24 14.76 -18.68
N GLY A 381 15.44 15.20 -19.92
CA GLY A 381 15.18 14.35 -21.08
C GLY A 381 16.12 13.16 -21.17
N GLU A 382 17.39 13.38 -20.79
CA GLU A 382 18.40 12.35 -20.69
C GLU A 382 18.10 11.35 -19.57
N SER A 383 17.84 11.81 -18.34
CA SER A 383 17.41 10.96 -17.22
C SER A 383 16.16 10.16 -17.61
N TYR A 384 15.11 10.79 -18.13
CA TYR A 384 13.88 10.11 -18.56
C TYR A 384 14.17 8.96 -19.55
N ASN A 385 15.03 9.20 -20.55
CA ASN A 385 15.37 8.18 -21.54
C ASN A 385 16.24 7.06 -20.97
N ARG A 386 17.21 7.39 -20.10
CA ARG A 386 18.07 6.39 -19.41
C ARG A 386 17.26 5.53 -18.43
N LEU A 387 16.41 6.15 -17.60
CA LEU A 387 15.43 5.48 -16.73
C LEU A 387 14.55 4.53 -17.54
N LYS A 388 13.94 5.04 -18.62
CA LYS A 388 13.08 4.25 -19.49
C LYS A 388 13.82 3.08 -20.14
N TYR A 389 15.07 3.27 -20.60
CA TYR A 389 15.88 2.18 -21.17
C TYR A 389 16.10 1.06 -20.16
N VAL A 390 16.60 1.39 -18.96
CA VAL A 390 16.82 0.43 -17.86
C VAL A 390 15.53 -0.34 -17.56
N PHE A 391 14.41 0.36 -17.38
CA PHE A 391 13.13 -0.29 -17.11
C PHE A 391 12.62 -1.14 -18.29
N ASP A 392 12.58 -0.63 -19.53
CA ASP A 392 12.08 -1.43 -20.66
C ASP A 392 12.96 -2.68 -20.90
N GLU A 393 14.25 -2.67 -20.56
CA GLU A 393 15.15 -3.85 -20.62
C GLU A 393 14.83 -4.88 -19.51
N ILE A 394 14.80 -4.43 -18.25
CA ILE A 394 14.35 -5.21 -17.06
C ILE A 394 12.96 -5.83 -17.30
N ILE A 395 12.08 -5.09 -17.96
CA ILE A 395 10.69 -5.50 -18.21
C ILE A 395 10.58 -6.45 -19.42
N SER A 396 11.32 -6.22 -20.50
CA SER A 396 11.21 -7.04 -21.72
C SER A 396 11.80 -8.43 -21.54
N SER A 397 12.85 -8.56 -20.73
CA SER A 397 13.45 -9.82 -20.32
C SER A 397 12.52 -10.71 -19.46
N SER A 398 11.75 -10.11 -18.53
CA SER A 398 10.75 -10.82 -17.72
C SER A 398 9.44 -11.11 -18.49
N THR A 399 8.96 -10.19 -19.34
CA THR A 399 7.64 -10.32 -20.00
C THR A 399 7.65 -11.13 -21.30
N GLY A 400 7.85 -12.45 -21.15
CA GLY A 400 7.69 -13.40 -22.25
C GLY A 400 8.02 -14.86 -21.91
N LYS A 401 8.73 -15.09 -20.81
CA LYS A 401 9.01 -16.42 -20.26
C LYS A 401 8.08 -16.67 -19.07
N ALA A 402 7.74 -17.94 -18.81
CA ALA A 402 7.14 -18.28 -17.52
C ALA A 402 8.10 -17.88 -16.40
N ARG A 403 7.59 -17.26 -15.33
CA ARG A 403 8.41 -17.02 -14.13
C ARG A 403 8.78 -18.37 -13.54
N VAL A 404 10.03 -18.77 -13.75
CA VAL A 404 10.60 -19.97 -13.13
C VAL A 404 11.22 -19.53 -11.81
N PRO A 405 10.57 -19.80 -10.65
CA PRO A 405 11.24 -19.63 -9.38
C PRO A 405 12.38 -20.65 -9.30
N ALA A 406 13.53 -20.24 -8.77
CA ALA A 406 14.68 -21.09 -8.58
C ALA A 406 15.12 -21.08 -7.11
N VAL A 407 15.58 -22.22 -6.63
CA VAL A 407 16.26 -22.35 -5.34
C VAL A 407 17.64 -22.91 -5.64
N LEU A 408 18.68 -22.12 -5.40
CA LEU A 408 20.07 -22.50 -5.67
C LEU A 408 20.99 -22.09 -4.50
N PRO A 409 22.10 -22.79 -4.26
CA PRO A 409 23.19 -22.33 -3.39
C PRO A 409 23.74 -20.97 -3.82
N LEU A 410 24.17 -20.14 -2.87
CA LEU A 410 24.72 -18.81 -3.14
C LEU A 410 25.91 -18.81 -4.13
N ARG A 411 26.71 -19.88 -4.19
CA ARG A 411 27.80 -20.03 -5.18
C ARG A 411 27.31 -20.11 -6.65
N GLU A 412 26.13 -20.65 -6.90
CA GLU A 412 25.57 -20.81 -8.26
C GLU A 412 25.03 -19.47 -8.80
N LEU A 413 25.16 -18.37 -8.03
CA LEU A 413 24.89 -17.02 -8.50
C LEU A 413 25.93 -16.53 -9.52
N ASP A 414 27.15 -17.08 -9.49
CA ASP A 414 28.16 -16.83 -10.54
C ASP A 414 27.70 -17.39 -11.90
N ASP A 415 27.06 -18.56 -11.92
CA ASP A 415 26.54 -19.19 -13.16
C ASP A 415 25.37 -18.41 -13.79
N LEU A 416 24.81 -17.42 -13.06
CA LEU A 416 23.73 -16.56 -13.53
C LEU A 416 24.23 -15.23 -14.13
N THR A 417 25.49 -14.84 -13.92
CA THR A 417 26.07 -13.63 -14.51
C THR A 417 27.60 -13.55 -14.40
N ASP A 418 28.25 -13.12 -15.48
CA ASP A 418 29.71 -12.85 -15.50
C ASP A 418 30.12 -11.64 -14.64
N LEU A 419 29.17 -10.86 -14.11
CA LEU A 419 29.41 -9.50 -13.59
C LEU A 419 29.50 -9.39 -12.08
N THR A 420 28.90 -10.32 -11.32
CA THR A 420 28.91 -10.26 -9.85
C THR A 420 29.41 -11.56 -9.25
N ASN A 421 30.68 -11.53 -8.84
CA ASN A 421 31.30 -12.58 -8.04
C ASN A 421 30.43 -12.90 -6.79
N SER A 422 30.00 -14.15 -6.65
CA SER A 422 29.19 -14.64 -5.54
C SER A 422 29.85 -14.37 -4.17
N THR A 423 31.19 -14.41 -4.11
CA THR A 423 31.99 -14.04 -2.93
C THR A 423 31.86 -12.55 -2.59
N TYR A 424 31.77 -11.68 -3.61
CA TYR A 424 31.53 -10.25 -3.42
C TYR A 424 30.11 -10.01 -2.89
N ILE A 425 29.09 -10.60 -3.51
CA ILE A 425 27.69 -10.52 -3.03
C ILE A 425 27.57 -11.04 -1.60
N LYS A 426 28.14 -12.22 -1.30
CA LYS A 426 28.21 -12.79 0.05
C LYS A 426 28.84 -11.82 1.05
N ARG A 427 30.01 -11.27 0.72
CA ARG A 427 30.73 -10.32 1.59
C ARG A 427 29.88 -9.08 1.87
N THR A 428 29.18 -8.56 0.86
CA THR A 428 28.26 -7.43 1.01
C THR A 428 27.08 -7.79 1.91
N ILE A 429 26.45 -8.96 1.72
CA ILE A 429 25.38 -9.49 2.58
C ILE A 429 25.86 -9.58 4.03
N ASP A 430 26.97 -10.27 4.30
CA ASP A 430 27.50 -10.47 5.65
C ASP A 430 27.86 -9.15 6.33
N THR A 431 28.50 -8.23 5.59
CA THR A 431 28.93 -6.91 6.12
C THR A 431 27.73 -6.02 6.43
N LYS A 432 26.68 -6.04 5.59
CA LYS A 432 25.53 -5.15 5.73
C LYS A 432 24.48 -5.68 6.71
N LEU A 433 24.27 -7.00 6.78
CA LEU A 433 23.31 -7.60 7.71
C LEU A 433 23.87 -7.78 9.13
N GLY A 434 25.19 -7.96 9.30
CA GLY A 434 25.80 -8.20 10.61
C GLY A 434 25.29 -9.47 11.32
N ILE A 435 24.69 -10.39 10.57
CA ILE A 435 23.99 -11.57 11.10
C ILE A 435 24.98 -12.66 11.56
N GLN A 436 24.62 -13.35 12.63
CA GLN A 436 25.33 -14.53 13.14
C GLN A 436 24.44 -15.79 13.09
N PRO A 437 24.98 -16.96 12.72
CA PRO A 437 26.19 -17.12 11.91
C PRO A 437 26.06 -16.37 10.56
N PRO A 438 27.17 -15.94 9.95
CA PRO A 438 27.17 -15.35 8.60
C PRO A 438 26.69 -16.36 7.57
N PHE A 439 26.36 -15.88 6.37
CA PHE A 439 26.01 -16.77 5.26
C PHE A 439 27.20 -17.65 4.87
N THR A 440 26.90 -18.78 4.25
CA THR A 440 27.84 -19.72 3.64
C THR A 440 27.57 -19.80 2.13
N MET A 441 28.51 -20.33 1.35
CA MET A 441 28.33 -20.51 -0.10
C MET A 441 27.27 -21.58 -0.44
N GLU A 442 26.90 -22.41 0.54
CA GLU A 442 25.90 -23.47 0.44
C GLU A 442 24.50 -23.02 0.89
N ASP A 443 24.36 -21.82 1.45
CA ASP A 443 23.05 -21.31 1.84
C ASP A 443 22.19 -21.03 0.61
N LEU A 444 20.94 -21.48 0.66
CA LEU A 444 20.03 -21.43 -0.46
C LEU A 444 19.42 -20.03 -0.61
N ILE A 445 19.58 -19.46 -1.79
CA ILE A 445 18.85 -18.27 -2.24
C ILE A 445 17.58 -18.70 -2.98
N LEU A 446 16.46 -18.01 -2.74
CA LEU A 446 15.21 -18.18 -3.46
C LEU A 446 15.06 -17.00 -4.44
N LEU A 447 15.09 -17.30 -5.73
CA LEU A 447 14.82 -16.35 -6.80
C LEU A 447 13.38 -16.54 -7.27
N SER A 448 12.57 -15.48 -7.32
CA SER A 448 11.21 -15.57 -7.89
C SER A 448 11.15 -15.36 -9.41
N ASP A 449 12.17 -14.72 -10.00
CA ASP A 449 12.32 -14.54 -11.45
C ASP A 449 13.82 -14.46 -11.81
N VAL A 450 14.38 -15.58 -12.28
CA VAL A 450 15.81 -15.67 -12.68
C VAL A 450 16.12 -14.77 -13.87
N ALA A 451 15.19 -14.66 -14.83
CA ALA A 451 15.39 -13.88 -16.05
C ALA A 451 15.46 -12.37 -15.75
N LEU A 452 14.63 -11.92 -14.80
CA LEU A 452 14.69 -10.55 -14.30
C LEU A 452 16.02 -10.25 -13.60
N LEU A 453 16.48 -11.14 -12.70
CA LEU A 453 17.72 -10.92 -11.96
C LEU A 453 18.92 -10.83 -12.92
N HIS A 454 19.01 -11.75 -13.89
CA HIS A 454 20.03 -11.71 -14.94
C HIS A 454 20.00 -10.38 -15.73
N ALA A 455 18.82 -9.86 -16.08
CA ALA A 455 18.73 -8.57 -16.78
C ALA A 455 19.19 -7.39 -15.90
N ILE A 456 18.84 -7.39 -14.62
CA ILE A 456 19.30 -6.39 -13.65
C ILE A 456 20.83 -6.46 -13.49
N LEU A 457 21.40 -7.67 -13.42
CA LEU A 457 22.84 -7.85 -13.26
C LEU A 457 23.63 -7.44 -14.50
N ASN A 458 23.14 -7.77 -15.70
CA ASN A 458 23.69 -7.28 -16.98
C ASN A 458 23.75 -5.75 -17.05
N ILE A 459 22.75 -5.05 -16.51
CA ILE A 459 22.68 -3.59 -16.53
C ILE A 459 23.83 -2.95 -15.72
N PHE A 460 24.35 -3.59 -14.67
CA PHE A 460 25.55 -3.09 -13.96
C PHE A 460 26.83 -3.23 -14.81
N GLY A 461 26.88 -4.18 -15.75
CA GLY A 461 28.03 -4.35 -16.66
C GLY A 461 27.97 -3.49 -17.92
N GLU A 462 26.77 -3.20 -18.41
CA GLU A 462 26.57 -2.42 -19.64
C GLU A 462 26.52 -0.90 -19.42
N ILE A 463 26.16 -0.45 -18.21
CA ILE A 463 25.89 0.97 -17.92
C ILE A 463 26.86 1.49 -16.85
N ASP A 464 27.49 2.65 -17.12
CA ASP A 464 28.35 3.34 -16.14
C ASP A 464 27.70 3.43 -14.75
N ASP A 465 28.40 3.03 -13.69
CA ASP A 465 27.92 3.14 -12.31
C ASP A 465 27.36 4.53 -11.95
N SER A 466 27.94 5.60 -12.50
CA SER A 466 27.50 6.98 -12.23
C SER A 466 26.07 7.23 -12.72
N VAL A 467 25.64 6.52 -13.76
CA VAL A 467 24.29 6.55 -14.32
C VAL A 467 23.37 5.69 -13.47
N VAL A 468 23.82 4.50 -13.09
CA VAL A 468 23.09 3.60 -12.19
C VAL A 468 22.84 4.29 -10.84
N ARG A 469 23.87 4.83 -10.16
CA ARG A 469 23.72 5.57 -8.89
C ARG A 469 22.79 6.78 -9.01
N ARG A 470 22.82 7.54 -10.12
CA ARG A 470 21.85 8.63 -10.37
C ARG A 470 20.42 8.12 -10.57
N HIS A 471 20.23 6.94 -11.16
CA HIS A 471 18.92 6.28 -11.25
C HIS A 471 18.43 5.80 -9.87
N LEU A 472 19.28 5.13 -9.10
CA LEU A 472 18.96 4.70 -7.74
C LEU A 472 18.61 5.89 -6.85
N ALA A 473 19.38 6.98 -6.96
CA ALA A 473 19.13 8.23 -6.27
C ALA A 473 17.78 8.86 -6.66
N TRP A 474 17.41 8.82 -7.95
CA TRP A 474 16.08 9.23 -8.39
C TRP A 474 14.96 8.36 -7.80
N LEU A 475 15.10 7.02 -7.80
CA LEU A 475 14.07 6.13 -7.24
C LEU A 475 13.92 6.30 -5.73
N PHE A 476 15.04 6.42 -5.02
CA PHE A 476 15.05 6.72 -3.59
C PHE A 476 14.38 8.06 -3.31
N LEU A 477 14.68 9.10 -4.10
CA LEU A 477 13.98 10.38 -4.03
C LEU A 477 12.49 10.24 -4.34
N GLU A 478 12.08 9.45 -5.33
CA GLU A 478 10.66 9.25 -5.66
C GLU A 478 9.90 8.61 -4.48
N ALA A 479 10.51 7.63 -3.80
CA ALA A 479 9.96 7.01 -2.60
C ALA A 479 9.95 7.95 -1.37
N CYS A 480 11.02 8.71 -1.13
CA CYS A 480 11.22 9.49 0.10
C CYS A 480 10.87 10.98 -0.01
N ALA A 481 10.61 11.52 -1.21
CA ALA A 481 10.22 12.92 -1.44
C ALA A 481 9.06 13.36 -0.55
N ALA A 482 8.10 12.45 -0.41
CA ALA A 482 6.86 12.70 0.30
C ALA A 482 7.05 12.69 1.84
N VAL A 483 8.18 12.16 2.33
CA VAL A 483 8.68 12.34 3.71
C VAL A 483 9.48 13.65 3.81
N ALA A 484 10.24 14.02 2.78
CA ALA A 484 11.01 15.27 2.72
C ALA A 484 10.13 16.51 2.90
N SER A 485 9.02 16.55 2.15
CA SER A 485 8.06 17.66 2.19
C SER A 485 6.69 17.17 1.74
N PRO A 486 5.88 16.59 2.65
CA PRO A 486 4.54 16.10 2.33
C PRO A 486 3.69 17.16 1.62
N ALA A 487 3.71 18.40 2.13
CA ALA A 487 2.96 19.51 1.55
C ALA A 487 3.39 19.84 0.11
N THR A 488 4.70 19.80 -0.19
CA THR A 488 5.20 20.08 -1.55
C THR A 488 4.84 18.96 -2.52
N VAL A 489 5.02 17.69 -2.13
CA VAL A 489 4.68 16.56 -2.99
C VAL A 489 3.18 16.50 -3.27
N LEU A 490 2.34 16.68 -2.25
CA LEU A 490 0.89 16.76 -2.43
C LEU A 490 0.49 17.97 -3.29
N LEU A 491 1.14 19.12 -3.16
CA LEU A 491 0.89 20.27 -4.05
C LEU A 491 1.24 19.97 -5.52
N ILE A 492 2.29 19.17 -5.79
CA ILE A 492 2.66 18.75 -7.15
C ILE A 492 1.59 17.79 -7.71
N LEU A 493 1.24 16.76 -6.94
CA LEU A 493 0.32 15.68 -7.35
C LEU A 493 -1.11 16.21 -7.60
N TYR A 494 -1.63 17.02 -6.68
CA TYR A 494 -3.03 17.50 -6.69
C TYR A 494 -3.21 18.89 -7.28
N GLY A 495 -2.12 19.57 -7.66
CA GLY A 495 -2.09 20.82 -8.40
C GLY A 495 -2.63 22.06 -7.66
N SER A 496 -3.13 21.93 -6.43
CA SER A 496 -3.61 23.07 -5.63
C SER A 496 -3.44 22.83 -4.13
N LYS A 497 -3.16 23.90 -3.39
CA LYS A 497 -2.94 23.86 -1.94
C LYS A 497 -4.13 23.28 -1.18
N ARG A 498 -5.35 23.74 -1.47
CA ARG A 498 -6.59 23.26 -0.82
C ARG A 498 -6.80 21.74 -0.99
N ARG A 499 -6.51 21.18 -2.17
CA ARG A 499 -6.61 19.72 -2.39
C ARG A 499 -5.51 18.97 -1.65
N ALA A 500 -4.27 19.47 -1.73
CA ALA A 500 -3.13 18.91 -1.02
C ALA A 500 -3.36 18.86 0.50
N GLU A 501 -3.96 19.90 1.09
CA GLU A 501 -4.33 19.95 2.50
C GLU A 501 -5.46 18.97 2.84
N ALA A 502 -6.49 18.85 1.99
CA ALA A 502 -7.62 17.94 2.20
C ALA A 502 -7.19 16.45 2.19
N VAL A 503 -6.23 16.07 1.34
CA VAL A 503 -5.72 14.69 1.27
C VAL A 503 -4.55 14.41 2.21
N ARG A 504 -3.99 15.43 2.88
CA ARG A 504 -2.85 15.28 3.79
C ARG A 504 -3.08 14.28 4.94
N PRO A 505 -4.23 14.27 5.65
CA PRO A 505 -4.47 13.30 6.71
C PRO A 505 -4.42 11.86 6.19
N LEU A 506 -5.01 11.63 5.01
CA LEU A 506 -5.02 10.32 4.36
C LEU A 506 -3.61 9.90 3.91
N PHE A 507 -2.84 10.81 3.34
CA PHE A 507 -1.44 10.56 2.98
C PHE A 507 -0.60 10.19 4.22
N CYS A 508 -0.70 10.97 5.30
CA CYS A 508 0.01 10.69 6.55
C CYS A 508 -0.45 9.39 7.22
N ALA A 509 -1.75 9.05 7.13
CA ALA A 509 -2.26 7.77 7.59
C ALA A 509 -1.67 6.59 6.81
N GLY A 510 -1.53 6.72 5.48
CA GLY A 510 -0.87 5.72 4.63
C GLY A 510 0.61 5.51 4.97
N GLN A 511 1.34 6.57 5.32
CA GLN A 511 2.73 6.47 5.81
C GLN A 511 2.81 5.68 7.12
N VAL A 512 1.92 5.96 8.08
CA VAL A 512 1.86 5.21 9.34
C VAL A 512 1.42 3.76 9.13
N GLU A 513 0.47 3.51 8.23
CA GLU A 513 0.05 2.15 7.85
C GLU A 513 1.19 1.36 7.20
N ALA A 514 2.07 1.99 6.42
CA ALA A 514 3.24 1.33 5.87
C ALA A 514 4.23 0.88 6.96
N SER A 515 4.57 1.76 7.91
CA SER A 515 5.53 1.45 8.98
C SER A 515 4.94 0.64 10.15
N TYR A 516 3.63 0.72 10.38
CA TYR A 516 2.93 0.09 11.51
C TYR A 516 1.78 -0.83 11.06
N LYS A 517 1.90 -1.44 9.86
CA LYS A 517 0.85 -2.24 9.21
C LYS A 517 0.14 -3.21 10.15
N LEU A 518 0.90 -4.06 10.85
CA LEU A 518 0.34 -5.04 11.78
C LEU A 518 -0.45 -4.40 12.93
N LEU A 519 0.05 -3.28 13.50
CA LEU A 519 -0.65 -2.56 14.55
C LEU A 519 -1.94 -1.93 14.02
N VAL A 520 -1.88 -1.21 12.89
CA VAL A 520 -3.06 -0.56 12.29
C VAL A 520 -4.11 -1.61 11.91
N SER A 521 -3.71 -2.70 11.26
CA SER A 521 -4.60 -3.80 10.88
C SER A 521 -5.22 -4.50 12.10
N ALA A 522 -4.44 -4.84 13.12
CA ALA A 522 -4.96 -5.49 14.33
C ALA A 522 -5.93 -4.59 15.10
N MET A 523 -5.67 -3.28 15.16
CA MET A 523 -6.51 -2.33 15.90
C MET A 523 -7.80 -2.00 15.14
N VAL A 524 -7.74 -1.96 13.81
CA VAL A 524 -8.93 -1.96 12.95
C VAL A 524 -9.74 -3.25 13.13
N ALA A 525 -9.08 -4.42 13.16
CA ALA A 525 -9.74 -5.70 13.41
C ALA A 525 -10.48 -5.70 14.77
N VAL A 526 -9.87 -5.13 15.82
CA VAL A 526 -10.47 -5.00 17.15
C VAL A 526 -11.64 -4.01 17.20
N MET A 527 -11.54 -2.87 16.52
CA MET A 527 -12.53 -1.78 16.65
C MET A 527 -13.63 -1.75 15.58
N GLN A 528 -13.47 -2.43 14.45
CA GLN A 528 -14.47 -2.46 13.38
C GLN A 528 -15.17 -3.81 13.24
N PHE A 529 -14.63 -4.89 13.81
CA PHE A 529 -15.20 -6.24 13.70
C PHE A 529 -15.42 -6.84 15.08
N SER A 530 -16.69 -7.15 15.36
CA SER A 530 -17.10 -7.98 16.49
C SER A 530 -16.49 -9.38 16.42
N GLU A 531 -16.45 -10.10 17.54
CA GLU A 531 -16.05 -11.51 17.52
C GLU A 531 -16.99 -12.38 16.67
N GLU A 532 -18.27 -12.04 16.63
CA GLU A 532 -19.28 -12.76 15.85
C GLU A 532 -19.00 -12.64 14.34
N GLU A 533 -18.66 -11.45 13.84
CA GLU A 533 -18.26 -11.24 12.45
C GLU A 533 -16.99 -12.03 12.10
N ARG A 534 -16.00 -12.11 12.99
CA ARG A 534 -14.78 -12.91 12.74
C ARG A 534 -15.09 -14.40 12.64
N ARG A 535 -15.84 -14.94 13.61
CA ARG A 535 -16.28 -16.35 13.60
C ARG A 535 -17.15 -16.68 12.37
N SER A 536 -17.97 -15.72 11.93
CA SER A 536 -18.75 -15.82 10.69
C SER A 536 -17.84 -15.90 9.47
N VAL A 537 -16.83 -15.05 9.35
CA VAL A 537 -15.84 -15.11 8.25
C VAL A 537 -15.10 -16.44 8.24
N ASP A 538 -14.63 -16.94 9.39
CA ASP A 538 -13.95 -18.24 9.49
C ASP A 538 -14.86 -19.39 9.02
N THR A 539 -16.15 -19.34 9.37
CA THR A 539 -17.16 -20.33 8.94
C THR A 539 -17.39 -20.29 7.42
N HIS A 540 -17.45 -19.09 6.82
CA HIS A 540 -17.59 -18.94 5.38
C HIS A 540 -16.31 -19.37 4.64
N LEU A 541 -15.12 -19.08 5.17
CA LEU A 541 -13.85 -19.54 4.61
C LEU A 541 -13.75 -21.07 4.64
N ALA A 542 -14.11 -21.71 5.75
CA ALA A 542 -14.18 -23.17 5.82
C ALA A 542 -15.12 -23.76 4.76
N SER A 543 -16.31 -23.17 4.59
CA SER A 543 -17.29 -23.58 3.57
C SER A 543 -16.75 -23.41 2.14
N ILE A 544 -16.05 -22.30 1.85
CA ILE A 544 -15.41 -22.05 0.55
C ILE A 544 -14.30 -23.07 0.28
N LEU A 545 -13.48 -23.38 1.29
CA LEU A 545 -12.40 -24.36 1.18
C LEU A 545 -12.93 -25.79 0.98
N GLU A 546 -14.04 -26.15 1.63
CA GLU A 546 -14.71 -27.44 1.43
C GLU A 546 -15.26 -27.58 0.00
N VAL A 547 -15.98 -26.56 -0.49
CA VAL A 547 -16.48 -26.54 -1.88
C VAL A 547 -15.31 -26.57 -2.88
N GLY A 548 -14.24 -25.83 -2.62
CA GLY A 548 -13.03 -25.83 -3.44
C GLY A 548 -12.35 -27.21 -3.48
N ALA A 549 -12.13 -27.84 -2.33
CA ALA A 549 -11.54 -29.18 -2.24
C ALA A 549 -12.36 -30.21 -3.03
N ASN A 550 -13.69 -30.18 -2.90
CA ASN A 550 -14.57 -31.05 -3.66
C ASN A 550 -14.55 -30.76 -5.18
N ALA A 551 -14.37 -29.50 -5.60
CA ALA A 551 -14.27 -29.11 -7.01
C ALA A 551 -12.93 -29.49 -7.67
N TYR A 552 -11.86 -29.68 -6.90
CA TYR A 552 -10.56 -30.19 -7.38
C TYR A 552 -10.44 -31.72 -7.34
N CYS A 553 -11.46 -32.43 -6.84
CA CYS A 553 -11.52 -33.90 -6.78
C CYS A 553 -12.39 -34.54 -7.88
N VAL A 554 -12.75 -33.78 -8.92
CA VAL A 554 -13.51 -34.21 -10.11
C VAL A 554 -12.68 -33.94 -11.37
#